data_AF-T1B1J7-F1
#
_entry.id   AF-T1B1J7-F1
#
_cell.length_a   1.000
_cell.length_b   1.000
_cell.length_c   1.000
_cell.angle_alpha   90.00
_cell.angle_beta   90.00
_cell.angle_gamma   90.00
#
_symmetry.space_group_name_H-M   'P 1'
#
loop_
_entity.id
_entity.type
_entity.pdbx_description
1 polymer ?
#
loop_
_entity_poly.entity_id
_entity_poly.type
_entity_poly.pdbx_seq_one_letter_code
_entity_poly.pdbx_strand_id
1 'polypeptide(L)'
;PADAVARINADADVIAVDGHSDYGRALSTFHDRYAREVTRRATILILGDARNNYHQARPEVLADLASRARSLYWLNPEPRAYWDSGDSVIAQYAPSCTAVIECRTLRQLEAFVGELA
;
A
#
# COMPACT_ATOMS: atom_id res chain seq x y z
N PRO A 1 -6.90 13.19 -13.20
CA PRO A 1 -6.08 11.96 -12.99
C PRO A 1 -4.60 12.16 -13.37
N ALA A 2 -4.30 12.63 -14.59
CA ALA A 2 -2.93 12.82 -15.07
C ALA A 2 -2.06 13.74 -14.18
N ASP A 3 -2.60 14.89 -13.73
CA ASP A 3 -1.87 15.83 -12.88
C ASP A 3 -1.53 15.26 -11.49
N ALA A 4 -2.41 14.42 -10.94
CA ALA A 4 -2.19 13.77 -9.65
C ALA A 4 -1.07 12.70 -9.76
N VAL A 5 -1.07 11.91 -10.84
CA VAL A 5 0.00 10.94 -11.12
C VAL A 5 1.33 11.64 -11.38
N ALA A 6 1.32 12.75 -12.14
CA ALA A 6 2.52 13.54 -12.40
C ALA A 6 3.13 14.10 -11.10
N ARG A 7 2.30 14.60 -10.18
CA ARG A 7 2.78 15.05 -8.86
C ARG A 7 3.29 13.92 -7.97
N ILE A 8 2.62 12.76 -7.96
CA ILE A 8 3.11 11.59 -7.22
C ILE A 8 4.50 11.18 -7.70
N ASN A 9 4.74 11.18 -9.01
CA ASN A 9 6.06 10.85 -9.56
C ASN A 9 7.12 11.94 -9.28
N ALA A 10 6.72 13.21 -9.19
CA ALA A 10 7.64 14.32 -8.96
C ALA A 10 8.00 14.52 -7.48
N ASP A 11 7.05 14.27 -6.58
CA ASP A 11 7.16 14.54 -5.14
C ASP A 11 7.45 13.28 -4.30
N ALA A 12 7.63 12.11 -4.95
CA ALA A 12 7.92 10.86 -4.25
C ALA A 12 9.31 10.92 -3.57
N ASP A 13 9.29 11.14 -2.25
CA ASP A 13 10.47 11.01 -1.40
C ASP A 13 10.78 9.50 -1.25
N VAL A 14 11.93 9.05 -1.74
CA VAL A 14 12.31 7.63 -1.76
C VAL A 14 12.78 7.23 -0.36
N ILE A 15 12.00 6.38 0.33
CA ILE A 15 12.22 6.07 1.76
C ILE A 15 13.20 4.91 2.01
N ALA A 16 13.73 4.21 0.99
CA ALA A 16 14.76 3.19 1.21
C ALA A 16 15.71 3.00 0.01
N VAL A 17 17.01 2.84 0.32
CA VAL A 17 18.13 2.59 -0.61
C VAL A 17 18.66 1.15 -0.45
N ASP A 18 17.95 0.27 0.25
CA ASP A 18 18.25 -1.16 0.23
C ASP A 18 17.40 -1.84 -0.86
N GLY A 19 18.01 -2.73 -1.64
CA GLY A 19 17.36 -3.38 -2.77
C GLY A 19 16.28 -4.39 -2.40
N HIS A 20 15.76 -4.36 -1.17
CA HIS A 20 14.85 -5.32 -0.58
C HIS A 20 13.80 -4.61 0.27
N SER A 21 12.52 -4.74 -0.09
CA SER A 21 11.40 -4.16 0.64
C SER A 21 11.29 -4.63 2.11
N ASP A 22 11.31 -3.70 3.07
CA ASP A 22 10.82 -3.87 4.45
C ASP A 22 9.53 -3.06 4.62
N TYR A 23 8.39 -3.69 4.33
CA TYR A 23 7.06 -3.09 4.45
C TYR A 23 6.75 -2.72 5.90
N GLY A 24 7.16 -3.53 6.87
CA GLY A 24 6.94 -3.24 8.29
C GLY A 24 7.58 -1.91 8.69
N ARG A 25 8.84 -1.68 8.28
CA ARG A 25 9.55 -0.42 8.49
C ARG A 25 8.94 0.73 7.71
N ALA A 26 8.61 0.54 6.44
CA ALA A 26 8.04 1.60 5.60
C ALA A 26 6.69 2.10 6.16
N LEU A 27 5.81 1.16 6.52
CA LEU A 27 4.51 1.46 7.12
C LEU A 27 4.65 2.12 8.49
N SER A 28 5.55 1.62 9.35
CA SER A 28 5.81 2.22 10.66
C SER A 28 6.35 3.64 10.54
N THR A 29 7.28 3.88 9.60
CA THR A 29 7.85 5.20 9.35
C THR A 29 6.78 6.19 8.88
N PHE A 30 5.89 5.76 7.98
CA PHE A 30 4.76 6.59 7.56
C PHE A 30 3.81 6.88 8.73
N HIS A 31 3.51 5.86 9.53
CA HIS A 31 2.63 5.98 10.69
C HIS A 31 3.17 6.97 11.72
N ASP A 32 4.43 6.82 12.13
CA ASP A 32 5.07 7.70 13.13
C ASP A 32 5.03 9.17 12.70
N ARG A 33 5.14 9.42 11.40
CA ARG A 33 5.20 10.77 10.84
C ARG A 33 3.83 11.38 10.56
N TYR A 34 2.87 10.60 10.07
CA TYR A 34 1.64 11.13 9.46
C TYR A 34 0.35 10.55 10.02
N ALA A 35 0.36 9.54 10.91
CA ALA A 35 -0.88 8.91 11.38
C ALA A 35 -1.87 9.88 12.04
N ARG A 36 -1.38 10.98 12.63
CA ARG A 36 -2.24 12.03 13.23
C ARG A 36 -2.97 12.88 12.19
N GLU A 37 -2.44 12.96 10.98
CA GLU A 37 -3.03 13.71 9.86
C GLU A 37 -4.00 12.85 9.05
N VAL A 38 -3.89 11.52 9.16
CA VAL A 38 -4.86 10.58 8.59
C VAL A 38 -6.18 10.71 9.32
N THR A 39 -7.22 11.14 8.60
CA THR A 39 -8.58 11.26 9.10
C THR A 39 -9.56 10.59 8.14
N ARG A 40 -10.85 10.57 8.48
CA ARG A 40 -11.93 10.04 7.63
C ARG A 40 -12.11 10.80 6.29
N ARG A 41 -11.31 11.83 6.03
CA ARG A 41 -11.24 12.50 4.71
C ARG A 41 -10.15 11.91 3.79
N ALA A 42 -9.24 11.11 4.32
CA ALA A 42 -8.13 10.53 3.58
C ALA A 42 -8.47 9.15 3.02
N THR A 43 -7.98 8.86 1.81
CA THR A 43 -7.90 7.50 1.25
C THR A 43 -6.44 7.12 1.16
N ILE A 44 -6.08 5.96 1.69
CA ILE A 44 -4.71 5.43 1.62
C ILE A 44 -4.64 4.46 0.45
N LEU A 45 -3.61 4.61 -0.39
CA LEU A 45 -3.30 3.73 -1.50
C LEU A 45 -1.88 3.19 -1.33
N ILE A 46 -1.74 1.88 -1.19
CA ILE A 46 -0.45 1.19 -1.12
C ILE A 46 -0.20 0.49 -2.45
N LEU A 47 0.97 0.72 -3.03
CA LEU A 47 1.42 0.08 -4.26
C LEU A 47 2.60 -0.83 -3.92
N GLY A 48 2.45 -2.14 -4.08
CA GLY A 48 3.51 -3.07 -3.68
C GLY A 48 3.12 -4.55 -3.69
N ASP A 49 4.10 -5.44 -3.77
CA ASP A 49 3.91 -6.89 -3.86
C ASP A 49 3.74 -7.60 -2.51
N ALA A 50 4.02 -6.90 -1.41
CA ALA A 50 4.06 -7.44 -0.05
C ALA A 50 5.11 -8.55 0.15
N ARG A 51 6.17 -8.58 -0.68
CA ARG A 51 7.38 -9.37 -0.46
C ARG A 51 8.19 -8.68 0.64
N ASN A 52 8.16 -9.22 1.85
CA ASN A 52 8.68 -8.52 3.03
C ASN A 52 10.13 -8.91 3.39
N ASN A 53 10.81 -9.70 2.55
CA ASN A 53 12.19 -10.15 2.77
C ASN A 53 12.42 -10.75 4.16
N TYR A 54 11.44 -11.51 4.65
CA TYR A 54 11.42 -12.13 5.99
C TYR A 54 11.46 -11.17 7.19
N HIS A 55 11.28 -9.87 6.97
CA HIS A 55 11.11 -8.89 8.05
C HIS A 55 9.74 -9.05 8.73
N GLN A 56 9.58 -8.41 9.89
CA GLN A 56 8.30 -8.41 10.63
C GLN A 56 7.29 -7.53 9.89
N ALA A 57 6.10 -8.06 9.61
CA ALA A 57 5.10 -7.38 8.78
C ALA A 57 4.44 -6.16 9.45
N ARG A 58 4.35 -6.12 10.79
CA ARG A 58 3.67 -5.03 11.54
C ARG A 58 2.22 -4.78 11.08
N PRO A 59 1.35 -5.80 10.93
CA PRO A 59 -0.02 -5.60 10.44
C PRO A 59 -0.86 -4.67 11.32
N GLU A 60 -0.53 -4.57 12.61
CA GLU A 60 -1.16 -3.65 13.57
C GLU A 60 -1.03 -2.17 13.17
N VAL A 61 0.06 -1.79 12.49
CA VAL A 61 0.26 -0.42 12.00
C VAL A 61 -0.77 -0.10 10.92
N LEU A 62 -0.98 -1.05 10.00
CA LEU A 62 -1.96 -0.91 8.94
C LEU A 62 -3.39 -0.89 9.50
N ALA A 63 -3.67 -1.68 10.54
CA ALA A 63 -4.95 -1.70 11.23
C ALA A 63 -5.30 -0.33 11.87
N ASP A 64 -4.34 0.32 12.53
CA ASP A 64 -4.56 1.66 13.09
C ASP A 64 -4.80 2.70 11.98
N LEU A 65 -4.01 2.68 10.90
CA LEU A 65 -4.20 3.56 9.74
C LEU A 65 -5.59 3.36 9.10
N ALA A 66 -6.01 2.11 8.90
CA ALA A 66 -7.32 1.76 8.36
C ALA A 66 -8.47 2.26 9.25
N SER A 67 -8.31 2.22 10.57
CA SER A 67 -9.33 2.71 11.51
C SER A 67 -9.55 4.23 11.43
N ARG A 68 -8.52 4.97 11.00
CA ARG A 68 -8.50 6.44 10.87
C ARG A 68 -8.97 6.91 9.50
N ALA A 69 -8.54 6.23 8.44
CA ALA A 69 -8.82 6.61 7.06
C ALA A 69 -10.29 6.36 6.66
N ARG A 70 -10.72 6.98 5.55
CA ARG A 70 -12.00 6.64 4.90
C ARG A 70 -11.94 5.23 4.32
N SER A 71 -10.88 4.96 3.57
CA SER A 71 -10.63 3.72 2.86
C SER A 71 -9.12 3.47 2.77
N LEU A 72 -8.75 2.20 2.70
CA LEU A 72 -7.37 1.75 2.50
C LEU A 72 -7.35 0.68 1.41
N TYR A 73 -6.63 0.93 0.33
CA TYR A 73 -6.51 -0.01 -0.80
C TYR A 73 -5.06 -0.44 -0.98
N TRP A 74 -4.87 -1.72 -1.31
CA TRP A 74 -3.57 -2.26 -1.66
C TRP A 74 -3.60 -2.78 -3.11
N LEU A 75 -2.77 -2.19 -3.97
CA LEU A 75 -2.60 -2.61 -5.35
C LEU A 75 -1.32 -3.45 -5.47
N ASN A 76 -1.50 -4.76 -5.65
CA ASN A 76 -0.42 -5.72 -5.75
C ASN A 76 -0.11 -6.06 -7.22
N PRO A 77 1.13 -5.82 -7.71
CA PRO A 77 1.51 -6.12 -9.09
C PRO A 77 1.79 -7.60 -9.36
N GLU A 78 1.84 -8.45 -8.34
CA GLU A 78 1.94 -9.89 -8.52
C GLU A 78 0.57 -10.52 -8.81
N PRO A 79 0.51 -11.54 -9.69
CA PRO A 79 -0.66 -12.39 -9.83
C PRO A 79 -1.12 -12.97 -8.49
N ARG A 80 -2.43 -13.02 -8.23
CA ARG A 80 -3.00 -13.59 -6.99
C ARG A 80 -2.52 -14.99 -6.67
N ALA A 81 -2.20 -15.79 -7.67
CA ALA A 81 -1.68 -17.14 -7.48
C ALA A 81 -0.32 -17.19 -6.76
N TYR A 82 0.43 -16.07 -6.73
CA TYR A 82 1.70 -15.95 -6.03
C TYR A 82 1.58 -15.27 -4.66
N TRP A 83 0.41 -14.75 -4.32
CA TRP A 83 0.17 -14.15 -3.01
C TRP A 83 0.33 -15.22 -1.93
N ASP A 84 0.98 -14.84 -0.83
CA ASP A 84 1.31 -15.72 0.30
C ASP A 84 2.19 -16.93 -0.06
N SER A 85 2.75 -16.98 -1.27
CA SER A 85 3.87 -17.87 -1.61
C SER A 85 5.19 -17.23 -1.18
N GLY A 86 6.23 -18.02 -0.93
CA GLY A 86 7.55 -17.48 -0.56
C GLY A 86 7.50 -16.62 0.70
N ASP A 87 8.01 -15.39 0.60
CA ASP A 87 8.01 -14.36 1.64
C ASP A 87 6.91 -13.28 1.48
N SER A 88 5.93 -13.53 0.61
CA SER A 88 4.76 -12.64 0.50
C SER A 88 3.93 -12.75 1.77
N VAL A 89 3.57 -11.61 2.36
CA VAL A 89 2.79 -11.54 3.62
C VAL A 89 1.45 -10.83 3.45
N ILE A 90 0.92 -10.78 2.22
CA ILE A 90 -0.28 -10.00 1.91
C ILE A 90 -1.50 -10.42 2.75
N ALA A 91 -1.63 -11.70 3.13
CA ALA A 91 -2.68 -12.17 4.04
C ALA A 91 -2.65 -11.52 5.43
N GLN A 92 -1.49 -11.00 5.87
CA GLN A 92 -1.39 -10.28 7.14
C GLN A 92 -1.94 -8.84 7.02
N TYR A 93 -1.82 -8.22 5.84
CA TYR A 93 -2.29 -6.87 5.58
C TYR A 93 -3.74 -6.80 5.11
N ALA A 94 -4.17 -7.79 4.32
CA ALA A 94 -5.49 -7.83 3.69
C ALA A 94 -6.68 -7.58 4.65
N PRO A 95 -6.69 -8.08 5.90
CA PRO A 95 -7.80 -7.83 6.84
C PRO A 95 -8.00 -6.36 7.21
N SER A 96 -6.96 -5.52 7.08
CA SER A 96 -7.04 -4.08 7.35
C SER A 96 -7.39 -3.27 6.10
N CYS A 97 -7.35 -3.88 4.92
CA CYS A 97 -7.65 -3.21 3.66
C CYS A 97 -9.16 -3.19 3.40
N THR A 98 -9.66 -2.08 2.85
CA THR A 98 -10.97 -2.04 2.20
C THR A 98 -11.03 -3.02 1.03
N ALA A 99 -9.95 -3.09 0.24
CA ALA A 99 -9.74 -4.16 -0.73
C ALA A 99 -8.25 -4.32 -1.06
N VAL A 100 -7.88 -5.54 -1.44
CA VAL A 100 -6.59 -5.86 -2.05
C VAL A 100 -6.83 -6.27 -3.50
N ILE A 101 -6.23 -5.54 -4.44
CA ILE A 101 -6.48 -5.66 -5.87
C ILE A 101 -5.20 -6.09 -6.57
N GLU A 102 -5.29 -7.11 -7.43
CA GLU A 102 -4.23 -7.42 -8.39
C GLU A 102 -4.20 -6.33 -9.47
N CYS A 103 -3.11 -5.57 -9.55
CA CYS A 103 -2.94 -4.44 -10.44
C CYS A 103 -1.54 -4.47 -11.07
N ARG A 104 -1.43 -5.15 -12.21
CA ARG A 104 -0.17 -5.46 -12.90
C ARG A 104 0.10 -4.58 -14.12
N THR A 105 -0.88 -3.77 -14.51
CA THR A 105 -0.83 -2.98 -15.73
C THR A 105 -1.42 -1.59 -15.50
N LEU A 106 -0.97 -0.62 -16.31
CA LEU A 106 -1.54 0.73 -16.30
C LEU A 106 -3.06 0.73 -16.54
N ARG A 107 -3.54 -0.13 -17.43
CA ARG A 107 -4.98 -0.27 -17.69
C ARG A 107 -5.76 -0.72 -16.45
N GLN A 108 -5.19 -1.61 -15.64
CA GLN A 108 -5.83 -2.03 -14.37
C GLN A 108 -5.81 -0.90 -13.34
N LEU A 109 -4.72 -0.13 -13.28
CA LEU A 109 -4.64 1.05 -12.44
C LEU A 109 -5.68 2.10 -12.86
N GLU A 110 -5.79 2.37 -14.15
CA GLU A 110 -6.80 3.29 -14.72
C GLU A 110 -8.23 2.84 -14.38
N ALA A 111 -8.53 1.54 -14.52
CA ALA A 111 -9.82 0.99 -14.17
C ALA A 111 -10.15 1.19 -12.68
N PHE A 112 -9.19 0.88 -11.79
CA PHE A 112 -9.35 1.08 -10.35
C PHE A 112 -9.56 2.56 -9.99
N VAL A 113 -8.77 3.46 -10.56
CA VAL A 113 -8.92 4.90 -10.33
C VAL A 113 -10.27 5.40 -10.84
N GLY A 114 -10.77 4.85 -11.94
CA GLY A 114 -12.11 5.13 -12.47
C GLY A 114 -13.24 4.72 -11.53
N GLU A 115 -13.06 3.68 -10.72
CA GLU A 115 -14.05 3.21 -9.73
C GLU A 115 -14.05 4.03 -8.42
N LEU A 116 -12.97 4.75 -8.13
CA LEU A 116 -12.87 5.62 -6.95
C LEU A 116 -13.58 6.99 -7.12
N ALA A 117 -13.89 7.37 -8.35
CA ALA A 117 -14.42 8.68 -8.73
C ALA A 117 -15.94 8.82 -8.53
#